data_AF-A0A1Z8TP44-F1
#
_entry.id   AF-A0A1Z8TP44-F1
#
_cell.length_a   1.000
_cell.length_b   1.000
_cell.length_c   1.000
_cell.angle_alpha   90.00
_cell.angle_beta   90.00
_cell.angle_gamma   90.00
#
_symmetry.space_group_name_H-M   'P 1'
#
loop_
_entity.id
_entity.type
_entity.pdbx_description
1 polymer ?
#
loop_
_entity_poly.entity_id
_entity_poly.type
_entity_poly.pdbx_seq_one_letter_code
_entity_poly.pdbx_strand_id
1 'polypeptide(L)'
;MSATSKENYLKSIGWDEKVSNPTINKSFASDVEDIRKTDLDQVISDFHMLFGGGFPHSVFVTGASAAANQPLLSAAATLLGHTPELGSYLSSVGTSTNDSRNPQFVIFIEKESVEGHEHQLAVFAHEYYHIYQNAPLLDQPETAEPYTWVMEGGAALMETLYVKSTPNQYPYKQENIAELLALCKDYYDQYPSFQFGTEQETHSGINPDGIYNYNLATVAMSYLAHLTNFRQVLWPDWYSRAHEIGFANAFAEHFGMTKTEFYTKFNNFIRNNSKENIEYIAPKTYVLSTLLAEPDLNDDDSDGLSNYDEVVRHGTSKSDDDSDDDGFTDGKEVLLGLNPTGTIANFVNAEYIGDDWRKLDGFGYYYEKLSPWYFHNGMGWFYSPSLEIANFWFYLEDLGWCWFNQSVFPFFFQNASKSWIYFRETDSDLLLYNAGNWTSQK
;
A
#
# COMPACT_ATOMS: atom_id res chain seq x y z
N MET A 1 22.71 -24.17 -29.59
CA MET A 1 23.00 -24.47 -28.17
C MET A 1 21.72 -25.06 -27.58
N SER A 2 21.76 -26.09 -26.74
CA SER A 2 20.53 -26.54 -26.03
C SER A 2 20.16 -25.50 -24.96
N ALA A 3 18.90 -25.42 -24.54
CA ALA A 3 18.45 -24.42 -23.55
C ALA A 3 19.32 -24.37 -22.29
N THR A 4 19.67 -25.56 -21.79
CA THR A 4 20.58 -25.78 -20.65
C THR A 4 21.99 -25.19 -20.86
N SER A 5 22.47 -25.01 -22.09
CA SER A 5 23.83 -24.50 -22.33
C SER A 5 23.95 -22.97 -22.33
N LYS A 6 22.86 -22.25 -22.65
CA LYS A 6 22.86 -20.78 -22.62
C LYS A 6 22.60 -20.28 -21.20
N GLU A 7 21.65 -20.88 -20.52
CA GLU A 7 21.35 -20.70 -19.11
C GLU A 7 22.61 -20.85 -18.22
N ASN A 8 23.29 -22.00 -18.29
CA ASN A 8 24.56 -22.23 -17.58
C ASN A 8 25.65 -21.21 -17.95
N TYR A 9 25.65 -20.73 -19.20
CA TYR A 9 26.59 -19.69 -19.61
C TYR A 9 26.30 -18.35 -18.92
N LEU A 10 25.03 -17.92 -18.86
CA LEU A 10 24.63 -16.67 -18.18
C LEU A 10 25.05 -16.69 -16.70
N LYS A 11 24.81 -17.81 -16.01
CA LYS A 11 25.30 -18.00 -14.63
C LYS A 11 26.82 -17.97 -14.54
N SER A 12 27.53 -18.64 -15.47
CA SER A 12 29.00 -18.71 -15.42
C SER A 12 29.69 -17.34 -15.58
N ILE A 13 28.98 -16.35 -16.13
CA ILE A 13 29.47 -14.97 -16.27
C ILE A 13 28.91 -14.03 -15.20
N GLY A 14 28.18 -14.56 -14.21
CA GLY A 14 27.57 -13.78 -13.12
C GLY A 14 26.46 -12.83 -13.59
N TRP A 15 25.66 -13.24 -14.58
CA TRP A 15 24.61 -12.38 -15.14
C TRP A 15 23.52 -12.00 -14.13
N ASP A 16 23.18 -12.93 -13.25
CA ASP A 16 22.24 -12.79 -12.14
C ASP A 16 22.88 -12.19 -10.87
N GLU A 17 24.18 -11.87 -10.92
CA GLU A 17 24.90 -11.25 -9.82
C GLU A 17 24.95 -9.73 -9.95
N LYS A 18 24.58 -9.02 -8.88
CA LYS A 18 24.75 -7.57 -8.78
C LYS A 18 26.22 -7.21 -8.71
N VAL A 19 26.61 -6.17 -9.43
CA VAL A 19 27.94 -5.56 -9.34
C VAL A 19 27.84 -4.13 -8.81
N SER A 20 28.87 -3.67 -8.09
CA SER A 20 28.86 -2.33 -7.50
C SER A 20 28.89 -1.21 -8.54
N ASN A 21 29.51 -1.46 -9.70
CA ASN A 21 29.64 -0.48 -10.79
C ASN A 21 29.31 -1.15 -12.14
N PRO A 22 28.01 -1.37 -12.44
CA PRO A 22 27.62 -1.97 -13.71
C PRO A 22 27.95 -1.04 -14.88
N THR A 23 28.19 -1.62 -16.05
CA THR A 23 28.32 -0.85 -17.29
C THR A 23 26.93 -0.37 -17.73
N ILE A 24 26.73 0.94 -17.79
CA ILE A 24 25.45 1.55 -18.16
C ILE A 24 25.64 2.42 -19.40
N ASN A 25 24.99 2.04 -20.50
CA ASN A 25 25.02 2.80 -21.75
C ASN A 25 23.72 3.60 -21.91
N LYS A 26 23.79 4.92 -21.75
CA LYS A 26 22.63 5.81 -21.86
C LYS A 26 22.63 6.52 -23.21
N SER A 27 21.53 6.43 -23.95
CA SER A 27 21.31 7.13 -25.22
C SER A 27 20.03 7.96 -25.14
N PHE A 28 20.12 9.21 -25.57
CA PHE A 28 19.02 10.16 -25.48
C PHE A 28 18.71 10.73 -26.86
N ALA A 29 17.43 10.94 -27.17
CA ALA A 29 17.06 11.79 -28.29
C ALA A 29 17.61 13.21 -28.07
N SER A 30 17.86 13.92 -29.18
CA SER A 30 18.58 15.21 -29.16
C SER A 30 17.87 16.33 -28.42
N ASP A 31 16.57 16.20 -28.21
CA ASP A 31 15.66 17.16 -27.57
C ASP A 31 15.23 16.71 -26.15
N VAL A 32 15.93 15.73 -25.55
CA VAL A 32 15.76 15.38 -24.13
C VAL A 32 16.47 16.41 -23.25
N GLU A 33 15.70 16.98 -22.32
CA GLU A 33 16.15 18.00 -21.37
C GLU A 33 17.21 17.46 -20.39
N ASP A 34 18.18 18.29 -19.98
CA ASP A 34 19.28 17.86 -19.08
C ASP A 34 18.81 17.45 -17.68
N ILE A 35 17.72 18.05 -17.19
CA ILE A 35 17.12 17.67 -15.90
C ILE A 35 16.74 16.18 -15.90
N ARG A 36 16.17 15.69 -16.99
CA ARG A 36 15.75 14.29 -17.13
C ARG A 36 16.93 13.32 -17.12
N LYS A 37 18.07 13.73 -17.65
CA LYS A 37 19.31 12.93 -17.61
C LYS A 37 19.81 12.82 -16.16
N THR A 38 19.70 13.92 -15.41
CA THR A 38 20.09 14.00 -14.00
C THR A 38 19.17 13.16 -13.13
N ASP A 39 17.86 13.23 -13.33
CA ASP A 39 16.90 12.45 -12.56
C ASP A 39 17.02 10.94 -12.84
N LEU A 40 17.28 10.55 -14.09
CA LEU A 40 17.60 9.18 -14.44
C LEU A 40 18.85 8.67 -13.71
N ASP A 41 19.88 9.52 -13.59
CA ASP A 41 21.09 9.18 -12.82
C ASP A 41 20.81 9.05 -11.33
N GLN A 42 19.89 9.86 -10.80
CA GLN A 42 19.43 9.77 -9.41
C GLN A 42 18.71 8.44 -9.15
N VAL A 43 17.75 8.05 -9.98
CA VAL A 43 17.03 6.76 -9.85
C VAL A 43 18.01 5.58 -9.87
N ILE A 44 18.96 5.55 -10.82
CA ILE A 44 20.00 4.51 -10.88
C ILE A 44 20.79 4.45 -9.58
N SER A 45 21.25 5.62 -9.09
CA SER A 45 22.03 5.72 -7.86
C SER A 45 21.25 5.21 -6.66
N ASP A 46 19.98 5.61 -6.51
CA ASP A 46 19.14 5.24 -5.39
C ASP A 46 18.84 3.73 -5.37
N PHE A 47 18.52 3.15 -6.53
CA PHE A 47 18.34 1.70 -6.64
C PHE A 47 19.63 0.93 -6.34
N HIS A 48 20.78 1.41 -6.80
CA HIS A 48 22.06 0.80 -6.45
C HIS A 48 22.33 0.86 -4.93
N MET A 49 21.99 1.97 -4.27
CA MET A 49 22.11 2.06 -2.81
C MET A 49 21.14 1.12 -2.09
N LEU A 50 19.89 1.07 -2.53
CA LEU A 50 18.83 0.24 -1.93
C LEU A 50 19.14 -1.26 -2.08
N PHE A 51 19.55 -1.70 -3.26
CA PHE A 51 19.77 -3.12 -3.55
C PHE A 51 21.23 -3.58 -3.43
N GLY A 52 22.17 -2.68 -3.10
CA GLY A 52 23.59 -2.99 -2.93
C GLY A 52 24.34 -3.24 -4.25
N GLY A 53 23.94 -2.57 -5.33
CA GLY A 53 24.54 -2.69 -6.66
C GLY A 53 23.49 -2.78 -7.77
N GLY A 54 23.93 -3.06 -8.99
CA GLY A 54 23.05 -3.18 -10.15
C GLY A 54 23.62 -4.10 -11.24
N PHE A 55 22.98 -4.10 -12.40
CA PHE A 55 23.28 -4.98 -13.52
C PHE A 55 23.69 -4.21 -14.76
N PRO A 56 24.55 -4.74 -15.65
CA PRO A 56 24.85 -4.09 -16.92
C PRO A 56 23.61 -3.92 -17.81
N HIS A 57 23.36 -2.71 -18.32
CA HIS A 57 22.19 -2.41 -19.14
C HIS A 57 22.40 -1.22 -20.08
N SER A 58 21.49 -1.08 -21.04
CA SER A 58 21.34 0.14 -21.84
C SER A 58 20.03 0.83 -21.51
N VAL A 59 20.03 2.16 -21.58
CA VAL A 59 18.82 2.96 -21.51
C VAL A 59 18.69 3.81 -22.77
N PHE A 60 17.51 3.78 -23.39
CA PHE A 60 17.15 4.62 -24.52
C PHE A 60 15.97 5.50 -24.12
N VAL A 61 16.17 6.82 -24.15
CA VAL A 61 15.13 7.80 -23.77
C VAL A 61 14.72 8.60 -24.99
N THR A 62 13.45 8.46 -25.39
CA THR A 62 12.91 9.18 -26.54
C THR A 62 12.63 10.65 -26.19
N GLY A 63 12.49 11.44 -27.24
CA GLY A 63 12.24 12.87 -27.26
C GLY A 63 10.88 13.22 -27.84
N ALA A 64 10.63 14.51 -28.08
CA ALA A 64 9.29 15.02 -28.39
C ALA A 64 8.94 14.88 -29.86
N SER A 65 9.95 14.75 -30.72
CA SER A 65 9.77 14.73 -32.17
C SER A 65 10.26 13.43 -32.79
N ALA A 66 9.54 12.96 -33.81
CA ALA A 66 9.97 11.82 -34.61
C ALA A 66 11.40 12.02 -35.17
N ALA A 67 11.74 13.25 -35.58
CA ALA A 67 13.08 13.57 -36.11
C ALA A 67 14.19 13.37 -35.06
N ALA A 68 13.96 13.78 -33.81
CA ALA A 68 14.91 13.55 -32.73
C ALA A 68 15.02 12.07 -32.33
N ASN A 69 13.93 11.32 -32.50
CA ASN A 69 13.87 9.89 -32.16
C ASN A 69 14.54 9.00 -33.22
N GLN A 70 14.55 9.37 -34.50
CA GLN A 70 15.08 8.50 -35.57
C GLN A 70 16.52 7.97 -35.32
N PRO A 71 17.51 8.81 -34.93
CA PRO A 71 18.85 8.32 -34.63
C PRO A 71 18.88 7.36 -33.43
N LEU A 72 18.09 7.67 -32.40
CA LEU A 72 17.97 6.85 -31.19
C LEU A 72 17.38 5.48 -31.52
N LEU A 73 16.25 5.44 -32.23
CA LEU A 73 15.57 4.21 -32.63
C LEU A 73 16.46 3.35 -33.54
N SER A 74 17.25 3.97 -34.42
CA SER A 74 18.22 3.26 -35.28
C SER A 74 19.36 2.64 -34.48
N ALA A 75 19.91 3.36 -33.50
CA ALA A 75 20.94 2.84 -32.62
C ALA A 75 20.41 1.66 -31.79
N ALA A 76 19.21 1.80 -31.25
CA ALA A 76 18.59 0.78 -30.44
C ALA A 76 18.17 -0.45 -31.26
N ALA A 77 17.75 -0.26 -32.51
CA ALA A 77 17.47 -1.36 -33.45
C ALA A 77 18.70 -2.22 -33.74
N THR A 78 19.90 -1.62 -33.73
CA THR A 78 21.16 -2.36 -33.90
C THR A 78 21.40 -3.34 -32.74
N LEU A 79 20.97 -2.96 -31.52
CA LEU A 79 21.05 -3.79 -30.33
C LEU A 79 19.93 -4.84 -30.31
N LEU A 80 18.68 -4.40 -30.50
CA LEU A 80 17.47 -5.21 -30.40
C LEU A 80 17.21 -6.13 -31.61
N GLY A 81 17.87 -5.89 -32.74
CA GLY A 81 17.68 -6.68 -33.97
C GLY A 81 16.34 -6.41 -34.67
N HIS A 82 15.56 -5.45 -34.17
CA HIS A 82 14.31 -4.95 -34.74
C HIS A 82 14.14 -3.49 -34.36
N THR A 83 13.34 -2.73 -35.11
CA THR A 83 13.00 -1.36 -34.72
C THR A 83 12.07 -1.39 -33.50
N PRO A 84 12.46 -0.82 -32.35
CA PRO A 84 11.61 -0.75 -31.17
C PRO A 84 10.34 0.07 -31.46
N GLU A 85 9.23 -0.35 -30.88
CA GLU A 85 8.02 0.48 -30.80
C GLU A 85 8.20 1.57 -29.74
N LEU A 86 7.46 2.68 -29.91
CA LEU A 86 7.39 3.72 -28.89
C LEU A 86 6.62 3.19 -27.68
N GLY A 87 7.19 3.41 -26.50
CA GLY A 87 6.66 2.97 -25.22
C GLY A 87 7.76 2.98 -24.17
N SER A 88 7.35 2.75 -22.93
CA SER A 88 8.27 2.48 -21.82
C SER A 88 8.17 1.00 -21.45
N TYR A 89 9.31 0.31 -21.46
CA TYR A 89 9.38 -1.13 -21.19
C TYR A 89 10.84 -1.59 -20.97
N LEU A 90 11.00 -2.67 -20.22
CA LEU A 90 12.20 -3.48 -20.21
C LEU A 90 12.20 -4.50 -21.35
N SER A 91 13.34 -4.66 -22.00
CA SER A 91 13.66 -5.75 -22.93
C SER A 91 14.99 -6.42 -22.54
N SER A 92 15.26 -7.57 -23.14
CA SER A 92 16.57 -8.23 -23.03
C SER A 92 17.01 -8.79 -24.38
N VAL A 93 18.32 -8.80 -24.59
CA VAL A 93 18.98 -9.41 -25.75
C VAL A 93 20.05 -10.37 -25.27
N GLY A 94 20.37 -11.37 -26.09
CA GLY A 94 21.44 -12.33 -25.79
C GLY A 94 21.14 -13.26 -24.63
N THR A 95 19.92 -13.27 -24.09
CA THR A 95 19.49 -14.08 -22.94
C THR A 95 18.89 -15.43 -23.37
N SER A 96 18.29 -15.50 -24.56
CA SER A 96 17.69 -16.75 -25.05
C SER A 96 18.69 -17.69 -25.74
N THR A 97 18.35 -18.98 -25.74
CA THR A 97 19.14 -20.10 -26.29
C THR A 97 19.66 -19.90 -27.72
N ASN A 98 18.90 -19.20 -28.56
CA ASN A 98 19.21 -18.99 -29.97
C ASN A 98 19.68 -17.56 -30.27
N ASP A 99 19.89 -16.76 -29.23
CA ASP A 99 20.41 -15.40 -29.37
C ASP A 99 21.93 -15.38 -29.18
N SER A 100 22.64 -15.18 -30.29
CA SER A 100 24.10 -15.09 -30.33
C SER A 100 24.65 -13.76 -29.84
N ARG A 101 23.80 -12.77 -29.55
CA ARG A 101 24.24 -11.48 -29.03
C ARG A 101 24.78 -11.62 -27.60
N ASN A 102 25.56 -10.62 -27.18
CA ASN A 102 25.97 -10.51 -25.79
C ASN A 102 24.73 -10.22 -24.92
N PRO A 103 24.59 -10.89 -23.76
CA PRO A 103 23.49 -10.65 -22.85
C PRO A 103 23.45 -9.19 -22.42
N GLN A 104 22.28 -8.56 -22.52
CA GLN A 104 22.09 -7.21 -22.03
C GLN A 104 20.62 -6.93 -21.70
N PHE A 105 20.37 -6.24 -20.59
CA PHE A 105 19.11 -5.55 -20.35
C PHE A 105 19.05 -4.26 -21.17
N VAL A 106 17.85 -3.93 -21.65
CA VAL A 106 17.60 -2.73 -22.46
C VAL A 106 16.32 -2.09 -21.97
N ILE A 107 16.42 -0.94 -21.32
CA ILE A 107 15.27 -0.13 -20.94
C ILE A 107 14.98 0.87 -22.06
N PHE A 108 13.72 0.94 -22.46
CA PHE A 108 13.18 2.04 -23.25
C PHE A 108 12.28 2.90 -22.38
N ILE A 109 12.43 4.21 -22.50
CA ILE A 109 11.57 5.20 -21.86
C ILE A 109 11.06 6.15 -22.92
N GLU A 110 9.74 6.20 -23.08
CA GLU A 110 9.10 7.13 -23.98
C GLU A 110 8.89 8.50 -23.33
N LYS A 111 9.18 9.58 -24.08
CA LYS A 111 8.68 10.91 -23.75
C LYS A 111 7.19 10.99 -24.05
N GLU A 112 6.37 10.83 -23.03
CA GLU A 112 4.98 11.29 -23.03
C GLU A 112 4.90 12.78 -23.44
N SER A 113 4.02 13.08 -24.38
CA SER A 113 3.87 14.41 -24.97
C SER A 113 2.65 15.17 -24.44
N VAL A 114 2.87 16.44 -24.08
CA VAL A 114 1.94 17.59 -24.03
C VAL A 114 1.19 17.87 -22.70
N GLU A 115 1.35 19.13 -22.22
CA GLU A 115 0.52 19.88 -21.23
C GLU A 115 0.27 19.28 -19.83
N GLY A 116 1.24 18.55 -19.28
CA GLY A 116 1.22 18.16 -17.87
C GLY A 116 2.53 17.49 -17.52
N HIS A 117 3.41 18.21 -16.86
CA HIS A 117 4.77 17.82 -16.51
C HIS A 117 4.84 16.42 -15.84
N GLU A 118 5.78 15.57 -16.27
CA GLU A 118 6.60 14.72 -15.37
C GLU A 118 6.01 13.42 -14.76
N HIS A 119 5.39 12.54 -15.55
CA HIS A 119 5.13 11.13 -15.17
C HIS A 119 6.28 10.16 -15.54
N GLN A 120 7.19 10.57 -16.44
CA GLN A 120 8.18 9.68 -17.11
C GLN A 120 9.30 9.13 -16.21
N LEU A 121 9.68 9.84 -15.14
CA LEU A 121 10.76 9.39 -14.25
C LEU A 121 10.28 8.36 -13.23
N ALA A 122 9.01 8.44 -12.85
CA ALA A 122 8.38 7.39 -12.10
C ALA A 122 8.25 6.13 -12.97
N VAL A 123 7.85 6.29 -14.24
CA VAL A 123 7.90 5.17 -15.21
C VAL A 123 9.32 4.62 -15.35
N PHE A 124 10.37 5.46 -15.27
CA PHE A 124 11.73 4.95 -15.23
C PHE A 124 12.02 4.13 -13.97
N ALA A 125 11.59 4.56 -12.77
CA ALA A 125 11.73 3.75 -11.56
C ALA A 125 10.99 2.40 -11.66
N HIS A 126 9.79 2.38 -12.29
CA HIS A 126 9.04 1.16 -12.62
C HIS A 126 9.85 0.23 -13.52
N GLU A 127 10.28 0.71 -14.69
CA GLU A 127 11.05 -0.10 -15.65
C GLU A 127 12.45 -0.49 -15.14
N TYR A 128 13.03 0.34 -14.28
CA TYR A 128 14.33 0.05 -13.67
C TYR A 128 14.22 -1.06 -12.63
N TYR A 129 13.14 -1.08 -11.84
CA TYR A 129 12.87 -2.17 -10.90
C TYR A 129 12.71 -3.51 -11.61
N HIS A 130 12.13 -3.52 -12.82
CA HIS A 130 12.04 -4.73 -13.64
C HIS A 130 13.40 -5.40 -13.90
N ILE A 131 14.52 -4.66 -13.93
CA ILE A 131 15.86 -5.27 -14.02
C ILE A 131 16.10 -6.20 -12.82
N TYR A 132 15.81 -5.73 -11.61
CA TYR A 132 16.00 -6.50 -10.39
C TYR A 132 15.04 -7.69 -10.31
N GLN A 133 13.81 -7.53 -10.79
CA GLN A 133 12.86 -8.64 -10.90
C GLN A 133 13.28 -9.67 -11.94
N ASN A 134 13.83 -9.26 -13.10
CA ASN A 134 14.15 -10.16 -14.19
C ASN A 134 15.52 -10.84 -14.04
N ALA A 135 16.50 -10.22 -13.38
CA ALA A 135 17.84 -10.80 -13.24
C ALA A 135 17.84 -12.23 -12.66
N PRO A 136 17.06 -12.55 -11.59
CA PRO A 136 16.95 -13.91 -11.08
C PRO A 136 16.17 -14.90 -11.97
N LEU A 137 15.40 -14.41 -12.98
CA LEU A 137 14.47 -15.20 -13.79
C LEU A 137 15.04 -15.69 -15.12
N LEU A 138 16.12 -15.08 -15.63
CA LEU A 138 16.66 -15.36 -16.97
C LEU A 138 17.28 -16.75 -17.13
N ASP A 139 17.16 -17.55 -16.09
CA ASP A 139 17.60 -18.91 -15.97
C ASP A 139 16.42 -19.90 -15.94
N GLN A 140 15.17 -19.48 -16.11
CA GLN A 140 14.03 -20.28 -15.64
C GLN A 140 13.09 -20.87 -16.70
N PRO A 141 12.53 -22.08 -16.46
CA PRO A 141 11.47 -22.64 -17.31
C PRO A 141 10.18 -21.81 -17.20
N GLU A 142 9.29 -21.93 -18.19
CA GLU A 142 7.98 -21.22 -18.23
C GLU A 142 7.16 -21.38 -16.93
N THR A 143 7.25 -22.54 -16.27
CA THR A 143 6.56 -22.81 -14.98
C THR A 143 7.01 -21.92 -13.83
N ALA A 144 8.10 -21.19 -14.01
CA ALA A 144 8.71 -20.34 -13.02
C ALA A 144 8.51 -18.85 -13.33
N GLU A 145 7.85 -18.53 -14.45
CA GLU A 145 7.47 -17.16 -14.78
C GLU A 145 6.56 -16.58 -13.69
N PRO A 146 6.90 -15.41 -13.13
CA PRO A 146 6.02 -14.71 -12.22
C PRO A 146 4.72 -14.31 -12.87
N TYR A 147 3.66 -14.29 -12.07
CA TYR A 147 2.38 -13.76 -12.52
C TYR A 147 2.46 -12.27 -12.83
N THR A 148 1.75 -11.84 -13.88
CA THR A 148 1.80 -10.43 -14.33
C THR A 148 1.43 -9.46 -13.20
N TRP A 149 0.43 -9.78 -12.36
CA TRP A 149 0.08 -8.91 -11.22
C TRP A 149 1.20 -8.77 -10.18
N VAL A 150 2.06 -9.78 -10.01
CA VAL A 150 3.21 -9.71 -9.09
C VAL A 150 4.30 -8.84 -9.71
N MET A 151 4.58 -9.01 -11.01
CA MET A 151 5.60 -8.25 -11.72
C MET A 151 5.24 -6.78 -11.83
N GLU A 152 4.14 -6.48 -12.53
CA GLU A 152 3.72 -5.11 -12.80
C GLU A 152 3.18 -4.42 -11.55
N GLY A 153 2.47 -5.15 -10.68
CA GLY A 153 2.02 -4.60 -9.39
C GLY A 153 3.17 -4.30 -8.45
N GLY A 154 4.22 -5.12 -8.46
CA GLY A 154 5.44 -4.87 -7.67
C GLY A 154 6.21 -3.66 -8.18
N ALA A 155 6.37 -3.54 -9.50
CA ALA A 155 7.00 -2.38 -10.13
C ALA A 155 6.21 -1.08 -9.90
N ALA A 156 4.89 -1.13 -10.04
CA ALA A 156 4.02 0.02 -9.78
C ALA A 156 3.98 0.39 -8.28
N LEU A 157 4.07 -0.58 -7.37
CA LEU A 157 4.22 -0.32 -5.94
C LEU A 157 5.57 0.32 -5.62
N MET A 158 6.67 -0.20 -6.17
CA MET A 158 8.00 0.38 -6.03
C MET A 158 8.01 1.83 -6.52
N GLU A 159 7.44 2.07 -7.69
CA GLU A 159 7.29 3.40 -8.27
C GLU A 159 6.50 4.34 -7.34
N THR A 160 5.33 3.91 -6.86
CA THR A 160 4.47 4.69 -5.96
C THR A 160 5.23 5.09 -4.69
N LEU A 161 5.92 4.13 -4.08
CA LEU A 161 6.71 4.36 -2.87
C LEU A 161 7.90 5.29 -3.14
N TYR A 162 8.62 5.08 -4.25
CA TYR A 162 9.76 5.89 -4.65
C TYR A 162 9.37 7.35 -4.86
N VAL A 163 8.35 7.61 -5.69
CA VAL A 163 7.86 8.96 -5.96
C VAL A 163 7.44 9.67 -4.68
N LYS A 164 6.75 8.96 -3.78
CA LYS A 164 6.33 9.51 -2.49
C LYS A 164 7.48 9.77 -1.53
N SER A 165 8.57 9.00 -1.61
CA SER A 165 9.80 9.20 -0.85
C SER A 165 10.63 10.39 -1.37
N THR A 166 10.44 10.77 -2.63
CA THR A 166 11.12 11.91 -3.31
C THR A 166 10.15 13.01 -3.78
N PRO A 167 9.20 13.49 -2.96
CA PRO A 167 8.00 14.18 -3.43
C PRO A 167 8.26 15.60 -3.98
N ASN A 168 9.37 16.23 -3.58
CA ASN A 168 9.73 17.58 -4.02
C ASN A 168 10.32 17.63 -5.44
N GLN A 169 10.47 16.48 -6.11
CA GLN A 169 10.94 16.37 -7.49
C GLN A 169 9.82 15.97 -8.48
N TYR A 170 8.65 15.52 -8.01
CA TYR A 170 7.64 14.86 -8.88
C TYR A 170 6.18 15.27 -8.57
N PRO A 171 5.80 16.54 -8.74
CA PRO A 171 4.53 17.06 -8.25
C PRO A 171 3.27 16.54 -8.98
N TYR A 172 3.37 15.76 -10.05
CA TYR A 172 2.23 15.42 -10.93
C TYR A 172 1.83 13.94 -11.00
N LYS A 173 2.68 12.98 -10.57
CA LYS A 173 2.21 11.63 -10.22
C LYS A 173 1.95 11.60 -8.72
N GLN A 174 0.74 11.93 -8.30
CA GLN A 174 0.40 12.00 -6.86
C GLN A 174 -0.53 10.89 -6.39
N GLU A 175 -0.74 9.82 -7.16
CA GLU A 175 -1.46 8.65 -6.65
C GLU A 175 -0.62 8.00 -5.54
N ASN A 176 -1.11 8.07 -4.30
CA ASN A 176 -0.54 7.36 -3.17
C ASN A 176 -1.29 6.06 -2.89
N ILE A 177 -0.73 5.19 -2.04
CA ILE A 177 -1.32 3.87 -1.77
C ILE A 177 -2.75 3.97 -1.24
N ALA A 178 -3.08 4.97 -0.40
CA ALA A 178 -4.43 5.15 0.13
C ALA A 178 -5.44 5.52 -0.97
N GLU A 179 -5.06 6.37 -1.93
CA GLU A 179 -5.92 6.73 -3.07
C GLU A 179 -6.15 5.53 -4.00
N LEU A 180 -5.11 4.72 -4.24
CA LEU A 180 -5.24 3.48 -5.02
C LEU A 180 -6.16 2.47 -4.31
N LEU A 181 -6.01 2.33 -3.00
CA LEU A 181 -6.86 1.51 -2.14
C LEU A 181 -8.33 1.94 -2.22
N ALA A 182 -8.58 3.25 -2.11
CA ALA A 182 -9.90 3.84 -2.25
C ALA A 182 -10.53 3.57 -3.62
N LEU A 183 -9.74 3.75 -4.69
CA LEU A 183 -10.15 3.50 -6.08
C LEU A 183 -10.52 2.02 -6.28
N CYS A 184 -9.70 1.11 -5.77
CA CYS A 184 -9.97 -0.33 -5.85
C CYS A 184 -11.24 -0.71 -5.06
N LYS A 185 -11.48 -0.09 -3.91
CA LYS A 185 -12.71 -0.30 -3.16
C LYS A 185 -13.95 0.16 -3.94
N ASP A 186 -13.90 1.36 -4.51
CA ASP A 186 -15.00 1.88 -5.32
C ASP A 186 -15.31 0.95 -6.51
N TYR A 187 -14.27 0.38 -7.12
CA TYR A 187 -14.42 -0.61 -8.18
C TYR A 187 -15.17 -1.87 -7.73
N TYR A 188 -14.78 -2.46 -6.59
CA TYR A 188 -15.46 -3.65 -6.06
C TYR A 188 -16.92 -3.40 -5.71
N ASP A 189 -17.24 -2.19 -5.22
CA ASP A 189 -18.61 -1.79 -4.91
C ASP A 189 -19.44 -1.61 -6.18
N GLN A 190 -18.84 -1.06 -7.23
CA GLN A 190 -19.49 -0.89 -8.54
C GLN A 190 -19.69 -2.24 -9.26
N TYR A 191 -18.77 -3.19 -9.07
CA TYR A 191 -18.78 -4.50 -9.74
C TYR A 191 -18.74 -5.66 -8.73
N PRO A 192 -19.85 -5.95 -8.00
CA PRO A 192 -19.85 -6.93 -6.92
C PRO A 192 -19.46 -8.36 -7.32
N SER A 193 -19.65 -8.73 -8.59
CA SER A 193 -19.29 -10.04 -9.16
C SER A 193 -17.82 -10.19 -9.49
N PHE A 194 -17.05 -9.09 -9.52
CA PHE A 194 -15.63 -9.12 -9.81
C PHE A 194 -14.88 -9.93 -8.74
N GLN A 195 -13.86 -10.69 -9.19
CA GLN A 195 -12.96 -11.43 -8.32
C GLN A 195 -11.54 -11.31 -8.85
N PHE A 196 -10.63 -10.82 -8.01
CA PHE A 196 -9.20 -10.89 -8.31
C PHE A 196 -8.73 -12.35 -8.25
N GLY A 197 -7.98 -12.80 -9.25
CA GLY A 197 -7.45 -14.16 -9.30
C GLY A 197 -6.73 -14.50 -10.59
N THR A 198 -7.01 -15.67 -11.15
CA THR A 198 -6.27 -16.22 -12.29
C THR A 198 -6.32 -15.36 -13.55
N GLU A 199 -7.34 -14.52 -13.72
CA GLU A 199 -7.42 -13.59 -14.85
C GLU A 199 -6.32 -12.51 -14.80
N GLN A 200 -5.87 -12.14 -13.59
CA GLN A 200 -4.79 -11.17 -13.38
C GLN A 200 -3.40 -11.84 -13.44
N GLU A 201 -3.32 -13.16 -13.62
CA GLU A 201 -2.03 -13.85 -13.76
C GLU A 201 -1.40 -13.65 -15.14
N THR A 202 -2.18 -13.23 -16.14
CA THR A 202 -1.71 -13.02 -17.51
C THR A 202 -1.72 -11.54 -17.89
N HIS A 203 -0.96 -11.18 -18.92
CA HIS A 203 -0.94 -9.83 -19.50
C HIS A 203 -2.32 -9.35 -19.97
N SER A 204 -3.23 -10.27 -20.30
CA SER A 204 -4.61 -9.96 -20.63
C SER A 204 -5.50 -10.12 -19.39
N GLY A 205 -6.11 -9.04 -18.93
CA GLY A 205 -7.04 -9.06 -17.77
C GLY A 205 -6.45 -8.58 -16.45
N ILE A 206 -5.17 -8.19 -16.41
CA ILE A 206 -4.56 -7.53 -15.24
C ILE A 206 -5.31 -6.25 -14.84
N ASN A 207 -5.69 -5.44 -15.83
CA ASN A 207 -6.47 -4.23 -15.67
C ASN A 207 -7.91 -4.53 -16.13
N PRO A 208 -8.86 -4.73 -15.20
CA PRO A 208 -10.25 -4.86 -15.61
C PRO A 208 -10.77 -3.51 -16.12
N ASP A 209 -11.83 -3.53 -16.95
CA ASP A 209 -12.39 -2.33 -17.58
C ASP A 209 -12.66 -1.24 -16.54
N GLY A 210 -12.05 -0.05 -16.73
CA GLY A 210 -12.19 1.10 -15.83
C GLY A 210 -11.07 1.26 -14.80
N ILE A 211 -10.14 0.30 -14.69
CA ILE A 211 -8.91 0.42 -13.91
C ILE A 211 -7.71 0.58 -14.85
N TYR A 212 -6.83 1.53 -14.56
CA TYR A 212 -5.65 1.86 -15.36
C TYR A 212 -4.36 1.54 -14.60
N ASN A 213 -3.21 1.61 -15.31
CA ASN A 213 -1.85 1.64 -14.75
C ASN A 213 -1.49 0.55 -13.72
N TYR A 214 -2.10 -0.64 -13.83
CA TYR A 214 -1.89 -1.74 -12.88
C TYR A 214 -2.36 -1.44 -11.45
N ASN A 215 -3.19 -0.41 -11.25
CA ASN A 215 -3.63 0.04 -9.92
C ASN A 215 -4.20 -1.09 -9.05
N LEU A 216 -4.97 -2.01 -9.66
CA LEU A 216 -5.49 -3.18 -8.95
C LEU A 216 -4.37 -4.13 -8.49
N ALA A 217 -3.35 -4.36 -9.32
CA ALA A 217 -2.21 -5.19 -8.98
C ALA A 217 -1.34 -4.51 -7.90
N THR A 218 -1.16 -3.19 -7.97
CA THR A 218 -0.48 -2.39 -6.93
C THR A 218 -1.18 -2.53 -5.57
N VAL A 219 -2.51 -2.47 -5.56
CA VAL A 219 -3.31 -2.67 -4.34
C VAL A 219 -3.21 -4.11 -3.82
N ALA A 220 -3.21 -5.11 -4.71
CA ALA A 220 -2.98 -6.49 -4.32
C ALA A 220 -1.61 -6.68 -3.68
N MET A 221 -0.55 -6.12 -4.26
CA MET A 221 0.81 -6.15 -3.70
C MET A 221 0.91 -5.40 -2.37
N SER A 222 0.19 -4.28 -2.23
CA SER A 222 0.11 -3.52 -0.97
C SER A 222 -0.57 -4.34 0.14
N TYR A 223 -1.65 -5.04 -0.18
CA TYR A 223 -2.30 -5.95 0.77
C TYR A 223 -1.42 -7.15 1.13
N LEU A 224 -0.68 -7.71 0.16
CA LEU A 224 0.30 -8.75 0.44
C LEU A 224 1.38 -8.26 1.41
N ALA A 225 1.87 -7.03 1.24
CA ALA A 225 2.83 -6.41 2.15
C ALA A 225 2.25 -6.19 3.56
N HIS A 226 0.97 -5.80 3.65
CA HIS A 226 0.27 -5.70 4.93
C HIS A 226 0.23 -7.04 5.67
N LEU A 227 -0.08 -8.14 4.97
CA LEU A 227 -0.08 -9.50 5.53
C LEU A 227 1.31 -10.01 5.90
N THR A 228 2.36 -9.45 5.30
CA THR A 228 3.74 -9.92 5.42
C THR A 228 4.65 -8.75 5.80
N ASN A 229 5.41 -8.21 4.85
CA ASN A 229 6.12 -6.94 4.95
C ASN A 229 6.56 -6.48 3.54
N PHE A 230 6.91 -5.21 3.41
CA PHE A 230 7.33 -4.64 2.13
C PHE A 230 8.60 -5.29 1.57
N ARG A 231 9.56 -5.67 2.43
CA ARG A 231 10.77 -6.37 1.99
C ARG A 231 10.45 -7.70 1.32
N GLN A 232 9.63 -8.55 1.93
CA GLN A 232 9.25 -9.84 1.33
C GLN A 232 8.55 -9.67 -0.02
N VAL A 233 7.77 -8.60 -0.19
CA VAL A 233 7.03 -8.32 -1.41
C VAL A 233 7.91 -7.73 -2.53
N LEU A 234 8.83 -6.83 -2.18
CA LEU A 234 9.60 -6.01 -3.13
C LEU A 234 11.08 -6.38 -3.25
N TRP A 235 11.54 -7.37 -2.49
CA TRP A 235 12.89 -7.90 -2.65
C TRP A 235 12.83 -9.18 -3.51
N PRO A 236 13.43 -9.20 -4.72
CA PRO A 236 13.19 -10.27 -5.70
C PRO A 236 14.06 -11.53 -5.50
N ASP A 237 14.71 -11.70 -4.33
CA ASP A 237 15.64 -12.81 -4.08
C ASP A 237 14.97 -14.20 -4.16
N TRP A 238 13.71 -14.28 -3.74
CA TRP A 238 12.92 -15.51 -3.77
C TRP A 238 12.53 -15.97 -5.18
N TYR A 239 12.62 -15.12 -6.20
CA TYR A 239 12.30 -15.52 -7.58
C TYR A 239 13.22 -16.65 -8.07
N SER A 240 14.46 -16.69 -7.61
CA SER A 240 15.42 -17.77 -7.91
C SER A 240 14.88 -19.16 -7.52
N ARG A 241 14.03 -19.24 -6.48
CA ARG A 241 13.42 -20.49 -6.01
C ARG A 241 12.45 -21.07 -7.04
N ALA A 242 11.80 -20.22 -7.83
CA ALA A 242 10.79 -20.65 -8.80
C ALA A 242 11.36 -21.59 -9.87
N HIS A 243 12.66 -21.54 -10.17
CA HIS A 243 13.33 -22.46 -11.08
C HIS A 243 13.11 -23.92 -10.67
N GLU A 244 13.28 -24.21 -9.38
CA GLU A 244 13.29 -25.57 -8.86
C GLU A 244 11.89 -26.14 -8.64
N ILE A 245 10.96 -25.29 -8.20
CA ILE A 245 9.65 -25.74 -7.69
C ILE A 245 8.46 -25.11 -8.43
N GLY A 246 8.69 -24.22 -9.39
CA GLY A 246 7.65 -23.44 -10.05
C GLY A 246 7.18 -22.25 -9.22
N PHE A 247 6.69 -21.21 -9.90
CA PHE A 247 6.39 -19.92 -9.26
C PHE A 247 5.33 -20.02 -8.17
N ALA A 248 4.26 -20.81 -8.40
CA ALA A 248 3.19 -21.00 -7.43
C ALA A 248 3.68 -21.62 -6.10
N ASN A 249 4.62 -22.56 -6.17
CA ASN A 249 5.17 -23.20 -4.98
C ASN A 249 6.20 -22.30 -4.30
N ALA A 250 7.02 -21.58 -5.07
CA ALA A 250 7.93 -20.57 -4.53
C ALA A 250 7.17 -19.45 -3.80
N PHE A 251 6.04 -18.99 -4.35
CA PHE A 251 5.15 -18.04 -3.69
C PHE A 251 4.65 -18.59 -2.34
N ALA A 252 4.21 -19.86 -2.32
CA ALA A 252 3.71 -20.48 -1.09
C ALA A 252 4.79 -20.69 -0.04
N GLU A 253 6.01 -21.08 -0.47
CA GLU A 253 7.17 -21.23 0.41
C GLU A 253 7.60 -19.89 1.01
N HIS A 254 7.62 -18.82 0.21
CA HIS A 254 8.09 -17.49 0.61
C HIS A 254 7.10 -16.74 1.50
N PHE A 255 5.82 -16.70 1.12
CA PHE A 255 4.80 -15.93 1.85
C PHE A 255 4.02 -16.75 2.89
N GLY A 256 4.29 -18.05 2.99
CA GLY A 256 3.58 -18.95 3.91
C GLY A 256 2.09 -19.14 3.59
N MET A 257 1.66 -18.79 2.38
CA MET A 257 0.30 -18.98 1.89
C MET A 257 0.27 -19.21 0.38
N THR A 258 -0.63 -20.05 -0.09
CA THR A 258 -0.84 -20.24 -1.53
C THR A 258 -1.44 -18.99 -2.17
N LYS A 259 -1.20 -18.80 -3.47
CA LYS A 259 -1.83 -17.70 -4.24
C LYS A 259 -3.36 -17.73 -4.18
N THR A 260 -3.98 -18.91 -4.12
CA THR A 260 -5.45 -19.04 -4.02
C THR A 260 -5.97 -18.61 -2.64
N GLU A 261 -5.23 -18.90 -1.56
CA GLU A 261 -5.55 -18.37 -0.23
C GLU A 261 -5.40 -16.85 -0.20
N PHE A 262 -4.33 -16.31 -0.81
CA PHE A 262 -4.15 -14.87 -0.96
C PHE A 262 -5.32 -14.22 -1.72
N TYR A 263 -5.72 -14.75 -2.89
CA TYR A 263 -6.86 -14.24 -3.65
C TYR A 263 -8.14 -14.23 -2.81
N THR A 264 -8.38 -15.30 -2.06
CA THR A 264 -9.56 -15.40 -1.17
C THR A 264 -9.52 -14.31 -0.09
N LYS A 265 -8.37 -14.13 0.57
CA LYS A 265 -8.17 -13.11 1.60
C LYS A 265 -8.35 -11.70 1.04
N PHE A 266 -7.72 -11.40 -0.09
CA PHE A 266 -7.79 -10.08 -0.73
C PHE A 266 -9.22 -9.72 -1.16
N ASN A 267 -9.91 -10.62 -1.86
CA ASN A 267 -11.30 -10.39 -2.27
C ASN A 267 -12.26 -10.21 -1.09
N ASN A 268 -12.06 -10.96 0.00
CA ASN A 268 -12.87 -10.82 1.21
C ASN A 268 -12.55 -9.52 1.96
N PHE A 269 -11.27 -9.15 2.02
CA PHE A 269 -10.83 -7.93 2.69
C PHE A 269 -11.44 -6.69 2.03
N ILE A 270 -11.26 -6.53 0.70
CA ILE A 270 -11.79 -5.37 -0.02
C ILE A 270 -13.32 -5.33 0.05
N ARG A 271 -14.00 -6.47 -0.08
CA ARG A 271 -15.47 -6.52 -0.14
C ARG A 271 -16.14 -6.23 1.21
N ASN A 272 -15.54 -6.68 2.31
CA ASN A 272 -16.19 -6.68 3.62
C ASN A 272 -15.73 -5.54 4.54
N ASN A 273 -14.88 -4.64 4.05
CA ASN A 273 -14.39 -3.50 4.83
C ASN A 273 -14.91 -2.17 4.27
N SER A 274 -14.93 -1.15 5.13
CA SER A 274 -15.13 0.23 4.71
C SER A 274 -13.91 0.74 3.93
N LYS A 275 -14.07 1.85 3.21
CA LYS A 275 -12.94 2.54 2.56
C LYS A 275 -11.87 2.94 3.59
N GLU A 276 -12.28 3.47 4.73
CA GLU A 276 -11.40 3.83 5.86
C GLU A 276 -10.56 2.65 6.36
N ASN A 277 -11.18 1.48 6.59
CA ASN A 277 -10.46 0.28 7.03
C ASN A 277 -9.49 -0.24 5.96
N ILE A 278 -9.84 -0.07 4.68
CA ILE A 278 -8.97 -0.49 3.58
C ILE A 278 -7.78 0.45 3.48
N GLU A 279 -7.98 1.76 3.56
CA GLU A 279 -6.93 2.77 3.53
C GLU A 279 -5.95 2.64 4.71
N TYR A 280 -6.41 2.13 5.86
CA TYR A 280 -5.57 1.95 7.05
C TYR A 280 -4.33 1.07 6.81
N ILE A 281 -4.37 0.15 5.83
CA ILE A 281 -3.22 -0.75 5.56
C ILE A 281 -2.07 -0.07 4.82
N ALA A 282 -2.25 1.16 4.34
CA ALA A 282 -1.17 1.92 3.73
C ALA A 282 -0.04 2.16 4.74
N PRO A 283 1.23 2.12 4.31
CA PRO A 283 2.35 2.31 5.22
C PRO A 283 2.35 3.72 5.79
N LYS A 284 2.73 3.85 7.06
CA LYS A 284 2.81 5.15 7.74
C LYS A 284 4.11 5.90 7.47
N THR A 285 5.10 5.21 6.90
CA THR A 285 6.33 5.80 6.35
C THR A 285 6.50 5.46 4.88
N TYR A 286 7.12 6.37 4.12
CA TYR A 286 7.54 6.17 2.73
C TYR A 286 9.06 6.14 2.59
N VAL A 287 9.80 5.99 3.69
CA VAL A 287 11.25 5.83 3.65
C VAL A 287 11.58 4.45 3.09
N LEU A 288 11.98 4.38 1.81
CA LEU A 288 12.24 3.12 1.11
C LEU A 288 13.26 2.23 1.81
N SER A 289 14.32 2.81 2.37
CA SER A 289 15.32 2.03 3.13
C SER A 289 14.73 1.36 4.37
N THR A 290 13.69 1.92 4.97
CA THR A 290 12.97 1.32 6.10
C THR A 290 12.03 0.22 5.61
N LEU A 291 11.27 0.47 4.54
CA LEU A 291 10.32 -0.51 3.98
C LEU A 291 11.02 -1.76 3.42
N LEU A 292 12.22 -1.61 2.86
CA LEU A 292 12.98 -2.70 2.24
C LEU A 292 14.03 -3.34 3.17
N ALA A 293 14.16 -2.84 4.41
CA ALA A 293 15.01 -3.47 5.43
C ALA A 293 14.36 -4.74 5.99
N GLU A 294 15.18 -5.64 6.56
CA GLU A 294 14.64 -6.75 7.35
C GLU A 294 13.78 -6.18 8.49
N PRO A 295 12.57 -6.72 8.74
CA PRO A 295 11.72 -6.21 9.81
C PRO A 295 12.45 -6.22 11.16
N ASP A 296 12.52 -5.05 11.79
CA ASP A 296 13.04 -4.93 13.15
C ASP A 296 11.97 -5.44 14.13
N LEU A 297 12.17 -6.67 14.61
CA LEU A 297 11.23 -7.37 15.50
C LEU A 297 11.50 -7.09 16.99
N ASN A 298 12.41 -6.16 17.32
CA ASN A 298 12.56 -5.68 18.69
C ASN A 298 11.36 -4.83 19.09
N ASP A 299 11.16 -4.71 20.39
CA ASP A 299 10.13 -3.91 21.05
C ASP A 299 10.90 -3.03 22.04
N ASP A 300 11.38 -1.88 21.55
CA ASP A 300 12.38 -1.04 22.22
C ASP A 300 11.82 -0.39 23.51
N ASP A 301 10.51 -0.14 23.59
CA ASP A 301 9.79 0.44 24.74
C ASP A 301 8.90 -0.57 25.50
N SER A 302 8.80 -1.81 25.03
CA SER A 302 8.13 -2.94 25.71
C SER A 302 6.61 -2.79 25.84
N ASP A 303 5.99 -2.17 24.84
CA ASP A 303 4.58 -1.84 24.81
C ASP A 303 3.70 -2.92 24.13
N GLY A 304 4.37 -3.88 23.46
CA GLY A 304 3.76 -5.00 22.76
C GLY A 304 3.72 -4.90 21.23
N LEU A 305 4.19 -3.81 20.64
CA LEU A 305 4.43 -3.66 19.20
C LEU A 305 5.91 -3.89 18.88
N SER A 306 6.18 -4.37 17.66
CA SER A 306 7.56 -4.36 17.18
C SER A 306 7.91 -3.01 16.56
N ASN A 307 9.19 -2.61 16.61
CA ASN A 307 9.72 -1.42 15.96
C ASN A 307 9.28 -1.31 14.48
N TYR A 308 9.17 -2.45 13.78
CA TYR A 308 8.61 -2.49 12.42
C TYR A 308 7.11 -2.16 12.38
N ASP A 309 6.30 -2.76 13.26
CA ASP A 309 4.86 -2.49 13.34
C ASP A 309 4.60 -1.02 13.64
N GLU A 310 5.33 -0.48 14.59
CA GLU A 310 5.24 0.92 14.98
C GLU A 310 5.52 1.86 13.82
N VAL A 311 6.70 1.76 13.22
CA VAL A 311 7.13 2.71 12.18
C VAL A 311 6.38 2.51 10.86
N VAL A 312 6.07 1.26 10.49
CA VAL A 312 5.53 0.95 9.17
C VAL A 312 4.00 0.84 9.17
N ARG A 313 3.39 0.27 10.21
CA ARG A 313 1.93 0.01 10.24
C ARG A 313 1.15 1.06 11.04
N HIS A 314 1.69 1.53 12.16
CA HIS A 314 0.91 2.34 13.11
C HIS A 314 1.29 3.82 13.13
N GLY A 315 2.53 4.15 12.76
CA GLY A 315 3.04 5.53 12.75
C GLY A 315 3.49 6.02 14.13
N THR A 316 3.74 5.08 15.05
CA THR A 316 4.12 5.32 16.44
C THR A 316 5.63 5.39 16.61
N SER A 317 6.07 5.80 17.79
CA SER A 317 7.46 5.97 18.18
C SER A 317 7.96 4.75 18.94
N LYS A 318 8.91 4.04 18.33
CA LYS A 318 9.64 2.89 18.90
C LYS A 318 10.50 3.11 20.15
N SER A 319 10.25 4.17 20.90
CA SER A 319 10.97 4.45 22.14
C SER A 319 10.09 5.15 23.15
N ASP A 320 8.79 5.16 22.88
CA ASP A 320 7.76 5.89 23.61
C ASP A 320 6.52 5.01 23.62
N ASP A 321 6.22 4.40 24.77
CA ASP A 321 5.19 3.39 24.86
C ASP A 321 3.79 3.95 24.63
N ASP A 322 3.60 5.28 24.68
CA ASP A 322 2.33 6.02 24.50
C ASP A 322 2.59 7.23 23.58
N SER A 323 2.60 7.01 22.26
CA SER A 323 3.08 7.98 21.27
C SER A 323 2.27 9.28 21.20
N ASP A 324 1.04 9.28 21.70
CA ASP A 324 0.18 10.45 21.73
C ASP A 324 -0.15 10.98 23.14
N ASP A 325 0.52 10.42 24.17
CA ASP A 325 0.44 10.80 25.59
C ASP A 325 -1.01 10.77 26.16
N ASP A 326 -1.85 9.84 25.71
CA ASP A 326 -3.26 9.78 26.12
C ASP A 326 -3.53 8.87 27.33
N GLY A 327 -2.50 8.18 27.81
CA GLY A 327 -2.53 7.27 28.95
C GLY A 327 -2.66 5.79 28.58
N PHE A 328 -2.59 5.46 27.29
CA PHE A 328 -2.61 4.10 26.77
C PHE A 328 -1.35 3.81 26.00
N THR A 329 -0.86 2.58 26.13
CA THR A 329 0.26 2.20 25.28
C THR A 329 -0.19 1.95 23.84
N ASP A 330 0.65 2.26 22.86
CA ASP A 330 0.32 2.11 21.43
C ASP A 330 -0.12 0.67 21.12
N GLY A 331 0.58 -0.31 21.67
CA GLY A 331 0.26 -1.73 21.55
C GLY A 331 -1.04 -2.12 22.23
N LYS A 332 -1.41 -1.43 23.32
CA LYS A 332 -2.72 -1.62 23.95
C LYS A 332 -3.84 -1.08 23.09
N GLU A 333 -3.62 0.06 22.44
CA GLU A 333 -4.58 0.67 21.52
C GLU A 333 -4.77 -0.18 20.27
N VAL A 334 -3.70 -0.62 19.63
CA VAL A 334 -3.76 -1.53 18.46
C VAL A 334 -4.52 -2.81 18.80
N LEU A 335 -4.26 -3.39 19.98
CA LEU A 335 -4.99 -4.58 20.45
C LEU A 335 -6.49 -4.34 20.61
N LEU A 336 -6.89 -3.11 20.95
CA LEU A 336 -8.28 -2.70 21.14
C LEU A 336 -8.93 -2.13 19.87
N GLY A 337 -8.17 -1.96 18.79
CA GLY A 337 -8.63 -1.32 17.55
C GLY A 337 -8.80 0.20 17.67
N LEU A 338 -8.03 0.84 18.56
CA LEU A 338 -7.96 2.29 18.75
C LEU A 338 -6.84 2.88 17.86
N ASN A 339 -6.67 4.21 17.89
CA ASN A 339 -5.72 4.91 17.05
C ASN A 339 -4.49 5.36 17.86
N PRO A 340 -3.34 4.66 17.76
CA PRO A 340 -2.18 4.89 18.63
C PRO A 340 -1.37 6.17 18.33
N THR A 341 -1.93 7.07 17.54
CA THR A 341 -1.26 8.32 17.14
C THR A 341 -2.22 9.50 17.21
N GLY A 342 -3.38 9.29 17.82
CA GLY A 342 -4.38 10.31 18.01
C GLY A 342 -5.12 10.08 19.31
N THR A 343 -4.82 10.96 20.27
CA THR A 343 -5.39 11.01 21.62
C THR A 343 -6.83 10.53 21.73
N ILE A 344 -7.11 9.75 22.78
CA ILE A 344 -8.45 9.50 23.31
C ILE A 344 -9.19 10.82 23.42
N ALA A 345 -10.12 10.95 22.49
CA ALA A 345 -10.97 12.09 22.33
C ALA A 345 -11.92 12.15 23.54
N ASN A 346 -11.80 13.19 24.38
CA ASN A 346 -12.71 13.42 25.52
C ASN A 346 -13.76 14.48 25.19
N PHE A 347 -14.92 14.43 25.87
CA PHE A 347 -15.93 15.47 25.69
C PHE A 347 -15.41 16.83 26.15
N VAL A 348 -15.66 17.87 25.33
CA VAL A 348 -15.27 19.25 25.68
C VAL A 348 -15.91 19.63 27.02
N ASN A 349 -15.09 20.16 27.94
CA ASN A 349 -15.47 20.50 29.33
C ASN A 349 -15.74 19.31 30.26
N ALA A 350 -15.31 18.09 29.92
CA ALA A 350 -15.36 16.97 30.85
C ALA A 350 -14.24 17.05 31.90
N GLU A 351 -14.62 17.00 33.17
CA GLU A 351 -13.73 16.95 34.32
C GLU A 351 -13.16 15.54 34.48
N TYR A 352 -11.84 15.40 34.47
CA TYR A 352 -11.18 14.14 34.81
C TYR A 352 -11.29 13.87 36.31
N ILE A 353 -11.77 12.67 36.68
CA ILE A 353 -12.03 12.30 38.07
C ILE A 353 -11.21 11.08 38.54
N GLY A 354 -10.44 10.45 37.66
CA GLY A 354 -9.52 9.34 37.98
C GLY A 354 -9.94 8.00 37.35
N ASP A 355 -8.97 7.10 37.14
CA ASP A 355 -9.17 5.74 36.58
C ASP A 355 -9.94 5.74 35.23
N ASP A 356 -9.55 6.62 34.31
CA ASP A 356 -10.18 6.84 32.99
C ASP A 356 -11.67 7.23 33.05
N TRP A 357 -12.17 7.61 34.23
CA TRP A 357 -13.48 8.19 34.39
C TRP A 357 -13.43 9.72 34.27
N ARG A 358 -14.46 10.25 33.62
CA ARG A 358 -14.76 11.66 33.53
C ARG A 358 -16.17 11.97 33.95
N LYS A 359 -16.38 13.22 34.34
CA LYS A 359 -17.69 13.80 34.60
C LYS A 359 -17.95 14.94 33.63
N LEU A 360 -19.10 14.93 32.99
CA LEU A 360 -19.56 16.00 32.11
C LEU A 360 -20.87 16.55 32.64
N ASP A 361 -20.93 17.87 32.81
CA ASP A 361 -22.11 18.52 33.38
C ASP A 361 -23.32 18.37 32.46
N GLY A 362 -24.43 17.91 33.04
CA GLY A 362 -25.65 17.57 32.29
C GLY A 362 -25.51 16.37 31.35
N PHE A 363 -24.50 15.52 31.51
CA PHE A 363 -24.42 14.22 30.85
C PHE A 363 -24.20 13.10 31.87
N GLY A 364 -23.35 13.33 32.88
CA GLY A 364 -23.09 12.38 33.94
C GLY A 364 -21.64 11.91 33.94
N TYR A 365 -21.43 10.66 34.37
CA TYR A 365 -20.11 10.04 34.45
C TYR A 365 -19.93 9.11 33.26
N TYR A 366 -18.77 9.14 32.63
CA TYR A 366 -18.43 8.20 31.57
C TYR A 366 -16.97 7.78 31.65
N TYR A 367 -16.69 6.61 31.10
CA TYR A 367 -15.39 5.99 31.00
C TYR A 367 -14.91 6.08 29.55
N GLU A 368 -13.70 6.56 29.32
CA GLU A 368 -13.22 7.00 27.98
C GLU A 368 -12.14 6.13 27.34
N LYS A 369 -11.80 5.00 27.98
CA LYS A 369 -10.75 4.05 27.57
C LYS A 369 -10.79 3.55 26.12
N LEU A 370 -11.93 3.61 25.44
CA LEU A 370 -12.13 2.97 24.14
C LEU A 370 -12.63 3.93 23.06
N SER A 371 -12.37 5.25 23.18
CA SER A 371 -12.83 6.24 22.20
C SER A 371 -12.60 5.77 20.76
N PRO A 372 -13.62 5.79 19.87
CA PRO A 372 -14.91 6.47 20.00
C PRO A 372 -16.01 5.72 20.75
N TRP A 373 -15.71 4.58 21.39
CA TRP A 373 -16.61 3.90 22.34
C TRP A 373 -16.36 4.38 23.77
N TYR A 374 -17.42 4.81 24.43
CA TYR A 374 -17.40 5.27 25.80
C TYR A 374 -18.39 4.45 26.61
N PHE A 375 -18.10 4.23 27.89
CA PHE A 375 -19.07 3.63 28.79
C PHE A 375 -19.67 4.70 29.69
N HIS A 376 -20.93 5.06 29.45
CA HIS A 376 -21.65 5.96 30.35
C HIS A 376 -22.13 5.20 31.57
N ASN A 377 -22.00 5.80 32.76
CA ASN A 377 -22.60 5.31 33.99
C ASN A 377 -24.13 5.44 33.91
N GLY A 378 -24.75 4.40 33.34
CA GLY A 378 -26.18 4.18 33.27
C GLY A 378 -26.77 4.01 31.87
N MET A 379 -26.14 4.55 30.83
CA MET A 379 -26.54 4.23 29.45
C MET A 379 -25.78 3.03 28.91
N GLY A 380 -24.71 2.60 29.58
CA GLY A 380 -23.84 1.53 29.11
C GLY A 380 -22.86 2.01 28.04
N TRP A 381 -22.41 1.06 27.22
CA TRP A 381 -21.53 1.36 26.09
C TRP A 381 -22.27 2.12 25.01
N PHE A 382 -21.68 3.22 24.56
CA PHE A 382 -22.14 3.98 23.43
C PHE A 382 -20.97 4.39 22.55
N TYR A 383 -21.21 4.44 21.25
CA TYR A 383 -20.28 4.97 20.28
C TYR A 383 -20.62 6.43 20.00
N SER A 384 -19.63 7.33 19.98
CA SER A 384 -19.82 8.67 19.45
C SER A 384 -18.61 9.18 18.67
N PRO A 385 -18.82 9.63 17.42
CA PRO A 385 -17.75 10.23 16.61
C PRO A 385 -17.59 11.74 16.85
N SER A 386 -18.40 12.35 17.72
CA SER A 386 -18.37 13.78 18.02
C SER A 386 -18.04 13.99 19.49
N LEU A 387 -17.24 15.00 19.80
CA LEU A 387 -16.94 15.42 21.18
C LEU A 387 -17.73 16.65 21.61
N GLU A 388 -18.58 17.17 20.73
CA GLU A 388 -19.42 18.33 21.01
C GLU A 388 -20.84 17.91 21.41
N ILE A 389 -21.16 18.17 22.67
CA ILE A 389 -22.49 17.92 23.24
C ILE A 389 -23.56 18.95 22.84
N ALA A 390 -23.21 19.95 22.03
CA ALA A 390 -24.16 20.94 21.51
C ALA A 390 -25.09 20.35 20.42
N ASN A 391 -24.62 19.32 19.71
CA ASN A 391 -25.36 18.63 18.66
C ASN A 391 -24.86 17.17 18.57
N PHE A 392 -25.31 16.34 19.51
CA PHE A 392 -24.66 15.10 19.85
C PHE A 392 -25.40 13.88 19.33
N TRP A 393 -24.79 13.20 18.36
CA TRP A 393 -25.23 11.89 17.90
C TRP A 393 -24.37 10.80 18.53
N PHE A 394 -25.02 9.78 19.05
CA PHE A 394 -24.38 8.60 19.62
C PHE A 394 -25.17 7.35 19.26
N TYR A 395 -24.49 6.22 19.24
CA TYR A 395 -25.08 4.93 18.93
C TYR A 395 -25.09 4.06 20.18
N LEU A 396 -26.27 3.54 20.51
CA LEU A 396 -26.47 2.50 21.52
C LEU A 396 -26.84 1.21 20.79
N GLU A 397 -26.28 0.07 21.22
CA GLU A 397 -26.48 -1.23 20.54
C GLU A 397 -27.97 -1.58 20.42
N ASP A 398 -28.75 -1.41 21.50
CA ASP A 398 -30.17 -1.77 21.53
C ASP A 398 -31.11 -0.74 20.88
N LEU A 399 -30.67 0.52 20.76
CA LEU A 399 -31.51 1.64 20.33
C LEU A 399 -31.13 2.25 18.98
N GLY A 400 -29.93 1.93 18.48
CA GLY A 400 -29.35 2.54 17.30
C GLY A 400 -28.91 3.99 17.55
N TRP A 401 -28.96 4.80 16.49
CA TRP A 401 -28.59 6.22 16.56
C TRP A 401 -29.59 7.04 17.38
N CYS A 402 -29.06 7.69 18.41
CA CYS A 402 -29.75 8.60 19.30
C CYS A 402 -29.11 9.99 19.24
N TRP A 403 -29.93 11.02 19.45
CA TRP A 403 -29.49 12.41 19.45
C TRP A 403 -29.87 13.13 20.73
N PHE A 404 -28.99 13.99 21.24
CA PHE A 404 -29.38 15.05 22.16
C PHE A 404 -28.49 16.29 22.06
N ASN A 405 -28.81 17.26 22.90
CA ASN A 405 -27.88 18.29 23.33
C ASN A 405 -28.13 18.60 24.81
N GLN A 406 -27.23 19.35 25.43
CA GLN A 406 -27.34 19.73 26.84
C GLN A 406 -28.66 20.41 27.24
N SER A 407 -29.36 21.04 26.28
CA SER A 407 -30.62 21.74 26.57
C SER A 407 -31.82 20.79 26.67
N VAL A 408 -31.71 19.58 26.11
CA VAL A 408 -32.78 18.57 26.12
C VAL A 408 -32.45 17.36 27.00
N PHE A 409 -31.20 17.19 27.44
CA PHE A 409 -30.84 16.16 28.40
C PHE A 409 -31.71 16.29 29.68
N PRO A 410 -32.20 15.18 30.28
CA PRO A 410 -31.87 13.78 29.99
C PRO A 410 -32.78 13.12 28.95
N PHE A 411 -33.38 13.88 28.03
CA PHE A 411 -34.10 13.32 26.90
C PHE A 411 -33.19 13.10 25.69
N PHE A 412 -33.35 11.95 25.02
CA PHE A 412 -32.69 11.61 23.76
C PHE A 412 -33.71 11.30 22.68
N PHE A 413 -33.46 11.72 21.46
CA PHE A 413 -34.28 11.39 20.30
C PHE A 413 -33.71 10.14 19.61
N GLN A 414 -34.51 9.08 19.48
CA GLN A 414 -34.14 7.86 18.77
C GLN A 414 -34.48 7.96 17.29
N ASN A 415 -33.47 7.83 16.43
CA ASN A 415 -33.64 8.05 14.99
C ASN A 415 -34.49 6.97 14.31
N ALA A 416 -34.37 5.71 14.74
CA ALA A 416 -35.06 4.58 14.11
C ALA A 416 -36.59 4.65 14.29
N SER A 417 -37.04 4.94 15.49
CA SER A 417 -38.46 5.00 15.89
C SER A 417 -39.07 6.39 15.79
N LYS A 418 -38.24 7.43 15.64
CA LYS A 418 -38.63 8.85 15.70
C LYS A 418 -39.31 9.24 17.02
N SER A 419 -38.92 8.61 18.13
CA SER A 419 -39.47 8.86 19.47
C SER A 419 -38.44 9.45 20.43
N TRP A 420 -38.93 10.02 21.54
CA TRP A 420 -38.09 10.49 22.63
C TRP A 420 -37.94 9.42 23.71
N ILE A 421 -36.74 9.36 24.29
CA ILE A 421 -36.32 8.50 25.39
C ILE A 421 -35.98 9.45 26.55
N TYR A 422 -36.26 9.05 27.78
CA TYR A 422 -35.86 9.76 28.97
C TYR A 422 -34.91 8.88 29.78
N PHE A 423 -33.72 9.39 30.03
CA PHE A 423 -32.78 8.75 30.92
C PHE A 423 -33.00 9.21 32.35
N ARG A 424 -33.22 8.24 33.24
CA ARG A 424 -33.42 8.52 34.65
C ARG A 424 -32.08 8.34 35.37
N GLU A 425 -31.37 9.45 35.58
CA GLU A 425 -30.04 9.43 36.20
C GLU A 425 -30.01 8.76 37.58
N THR A 426 -31.10 8.85 38.36
CA THR A 426 -31.14 8.38 39.77
C THR A 426 -30.95 6.88 39.92
N ASP A 427 -31.46 6.09 38.98
CA ASP A 427 -31.41 4.64 38.97
C ASP A 427 -30.75 4.08 37.71
N SER A 428 -30.25 4.96 36.83
CA SER A 428 -29.59 4.59 35.58
C SER A 428 -30.48 3.83 34.59
N ASP A 429 -31.80 4.01 34.69
CA ASP A 429 -32.76 3.37 33.77
C ASP A 429 -33.00 4.23 32.52
N LEU A 430 -33.03 3.60 31.35
CA LEU A 430 -33.55 4.20 30.12
C LEU A 430 -35.06 3.97 30.03
N LEU A 431 -35.85 5.05 30.08
CA LEU A 431 -37.30 4.97 29.89
C LEU A 431 -37.65 5.34 28.45
N LEU A 432 -38.29 4.43 27.74
CA LEU A 432 -38.86 4.70 26.43
C LEU A 432 -40.25 5.35 26.58
N TYR A 433 -40.47 6.48 25.89
CA TYR A 433 -41.82 7.04 25.75
C TYR A 433 -42.50 6.44 24.53
N ASN A 434 -43.55 5.66 24.74
CA ASN A 434 -44.36 5.11 23.66
C ASN A 434 -45.85 5.30 23.95
N ALA A 435 -46.56 5.95 23.01
CA ALA A 435 -48.01 6.13 23.04
C ALA A 435 -48.60 6.66 24.37
N GLY A 436 -47.89 7.56 25.05
CA GLY A 436 -48.36 8.15 26.32
C GLY A 436 -47.87 7.44 27.59
N ASN A 437 -47.11 6.34 27.47
CA ASN A 437 -46.60 5.56 28.59
C ASN A 437 -45.09 5.48 28.58
N TRP A 438 -44.49 5.44 29.78
CA TRP A 438 -43.06 5.19 29.97
C TRP A 438 -42.82 3.72 30.31
N THR A 439 -41.94 3.06 29.56
CA THR A 439 -41.51 1.68 29.84
C THR A 439 -40.02 1.64 30.06
N SER A 440 -39.57 1.01 31.16
CA SER A 440 -38.14 0.80 31.43
C SER A 440 -37.56 -0.19 30.44
N GLN A 441 -36.41 0.17 29.88
CA GLN A 441 -35.48 -0.74 29.23
C GLN A 441 -34.25 -0.90 30.12
N LYS A 442 -33.87 -2.16 30.31
CA LYS A 442 -32.64 -2.56 30.98
C LYS A 442 -31.67 -3.08 29.96
#